data_AF-A0A1M7AJ91-F1
#
_entry.id   AF-A0A1M7AJ91-F1
#
_cell.length_a   1.000
_cell.length_b   1.000
_cell.length_c   1.000
_cell.angle_alpha   90.00
_cell.angle_beta   90.00
_cell.angle_gamma   90.00
#
_symmetry.space_group_name_H-M   'P 1'
#
loop_
_entity.id
_entity.type
_entity.pdbx_description
1 polymer ?
#
loop_
_entity_poly.entity_id
_entity_poly.type
_entity_poly.pdbx_seq_one_letter_code
_entity_poly.pdbx_strand_id
1 'polypeptide(L)'
;MVMRILLYAGLGLLSIYLLNYFEIANVEFTFVNMLIAVGGIVLLRILYSLFIRLLRVFVFAFVFLPLIGLLVYYLYSYFTGQSVDLVLW
;
A
#
# COMPACT_ATOMS: atom_id res chain seq x y z
N MET A 1 7.55 -22.54 6.57
CA MET A 1 8.38 -21.63 5.73
C MET A 1 8.64 -22.20 4.34
N VAL A 2 8.95 -23.49 4.21
CA VAL A 2 9.17 -24.19 2.92
C VAL A 2 8.06 -23.94 1.89
N MET A 3 6.79 -24.07 2.27
CA MET A 3 5.66 -23.80 1.37
C MET A 3 5.65 -22.36 0.80
N ARG A 4 6.06 -21.35 1.58
CA ARG A 4 6.14 -19.97 1.07
C ARG A 4 7.23 -19.82 0.04
N ILE A 5 8.38 -20.47 0.25
CA ILE A 5 9.49 -20.44 -0.71
C ILE A 5 9.07 -21.08 -2.03
N LEU A 6 8.39 -22.23 -1.97
CA LEU A 6 7.84 -22.90 -3.16
C LEU A 6 6.82 -22.03 -3.89
N LEU A 7 5.94 -21.34 -3.16
CA LEU A 7 4.99 -20.39 -3.75
C LEU A 7 5.67 -19.21 -4.43
N TYR A 8 6.71 -18.63 -3.81
CA TYR A 8 7.48 -17.55 -4.44
C TYR A 8 8.20 -18.01 -5.70
N ALA A 9 8.82 -19.19 -5.67
CA ALA A 9 9.44 -19.80 -6.83
C ALA A 9 8.41 -20.04 -7.96
N GLY A 10 7.24 -20.60 -7.63
CA GLY A 10 6.15 -20.81 -8.58
C GLY A 10 5.62 -19.50 -9.17
N LEU A 11 5.45 -18.46 -8.35
CA LEU A 11 5.05 -17.12 -8.80
C LEU A 11 6.13 -16.49 -9.70
N GLY A 12 7.41 -16.70 -9.42
CA GLY A 12 8.52 -16.24 -10.26
C GLY A 12 8.55 -16.91 -11.64
N LEU A 13 8.27 -18.22 -11.71
CA LEU A 13 8.12 -18.91 -12.98
C LEU A 13 6.88 -18.43 -13.74
N LEU A 14 5.76 -18.25 -13.03
CA LEU A 14 4.51 -17.78 -13.61
C LEU A 14 4.65 -16.35 -14.14
N SER A 15 5.38 -15.46 -13.46
CA SER A 15 5.61 -14.10 -13.95
C SER A 15 6.47 -14.09 -15.22
N ILE A 16 7.53 -14.89 -15.30
CA ILE A 16 8.32 -15.05 -16.54
C ILE A 16 7.44 -15.62 -17.67
N TYR A 17 6.62 -16.63 -17.37
CA TYR A 17 5.67 -17.19 -18.35
C TYR A 17 4.71 -16.13 -18.87
N LEU A 18 4.08 -15.35 -17.99
CA LEU A 18 3.13 -14.30 -18.39
C LEU A 18 3.81 -13.18 -19.18
N LEU A 19 5.03 -12.77 -18.80
CA LEU A 19 5.77 -11.74 -19.53
C LEU A 19 6.06 -12.16 -20.98
N ASN A 20 6.43 -13.43 -21.19
CA ASN A 20 6.62 -13.99 -22.51
C ASN A 20 5.28 -14.17 -23.27
N TYR A 21 4.24 -14.68 -22.59
CA TYR A 21 2.92 -14.93 -23.19
C TYR A 21 2.25 -13.65 -23.71
N PHE A 22 2.38 -12.56 -22.96
CA PHE A 22 1.86 -11.25 -23.38
C PHE A 22 2.84 -10.45 -24.24
N GLU A 23 3.97 -11.04 -24.64
CA GLU A 23 5.02 -10.40 -25.44
C GLU A 23 5.54 -9.07 -24.83
N ILE A 24 5.43 -8.91 -23.50
CA ILE A 24 5.87 -7.72 -22.77
C ILE A 24 7.40 -7.68 -22.71
N ALA A 25 8.02 -8.85 -22.52
CA ALA A 25 9.47 -9.01 -22.50
C ALA A 25 9.83 -10.46 -22.84
N ASN A 26 10.82 -10.64 -23.72
CA ASN A 26 11.35 -11.96 -24.03
C ASN A 26 12.40 -12.35 -22.98
N VAL A 27 11.99 -13.16 -22.02
CA VAL A 27 12.80 -13.57 -20.87
C VAL A 27 13.02 -15.07 -20.91
N GLU A 28 14.27 -15.48 -21.10
CA GLU A 28 14.63 -16.91 -21.07
C GLU A 28 14.44 -17.51 -19.68
N PHE A 29 14.02 -18.77 -19.63
CA PHE A 29 13.87 -19.53 -18.37
C PHE A 29 15.22 -20.01 -17.84
N THR A 30 16.02 -19.06 -17.34
CA THR A 30 17.30 -19.34 -16.68
C THR A 30 17.17 -19.21 -15.16
N PHE A 31 18.08 -19.87 -14.44
CA PHE A 31 18.12 -19.79 -12.97
C PHE A 31 18.32 -18.34 -12.48
N VAL A 32 19.10 -17.56 -13.22
CA VAL A 32 19.34 -16.13 -12.93
C VAL A 32 18.06 -15.32 -13.09
N ASN A 33 17.35 -15.48 -14.21
CA ASN A 33 16.10 -14.76 -14.45
C ASN A 33 15.01 -15.15 -13.44
N MET A 34 14.96 -16.42 -13.04
CA MET A 34 14.06 -16.88 -11.97
C MET A 34 14.38 -16.20 -10.64
N LEU A 35 15.65 -16.10 -10.26
CA LEU A 35 16.06 -15.38 -9.04
C LEU A 35 15.70 -13.90 -9.09
N ILE A 36 15.88 -13.24 -10.24
CA ILE A 36 15.50 -11.84 -10.44
C ILE A 36 13.97 -11.68 -10.32
N ALA A 37 13.19 -12.55 -10.95
CA ALA A 37 11.73 -12.51 -10.88
C ALA A 37 11.22 -12.69 -9.44
N VAL A 38 11.75 -13.69 -8.72
CA VAL A 38 11.45 -13.91 -7.30
C VAL A 38 11.86 -12.71 -6.45
N GLY A 39 13.06 -12.18 -6.68
CA GLY A 39 13.57 -10.97 -6.00
C GLY A 39 12.66 -9.76 -6.22
N GLY A 40 12.18 -9.56 -7.46
CA GLY A 40 11.24 -8.51 -7.81
C GLY A 40 9.90 -8.65 -7.09
N ILE A 41 9.36 -9.87 -6.98
CA ILE A 41 8.12 -10.14 -6.22
C ILE A 41 8.31 -9.80 -4.74
N VAL A 42 9.45 -10.17 -4.15
CA VAL A 42 9.76 -9.82 -2.75
C VAL A 42 9.88 -8.31 -2.58
N LEU A 43 10.55 -7.63 -3.49
CA LEU A 43 10.69 -6.18 -3.47
C LEU A 43 9.33 -5.50 -3.54
N LEU A 44 8.47 -5.91 -4.49
CA LEU A 44 7.09 -5.40 -4.62
C LEU A 44 6.29 -5.59 -3.34
N ARG A 45 6.45 -6.72 -2.65
CA ARG A 45 5.78 -6.94 -1.36
C ARG A 45 6.24 -5.95 -0.29
N ILE A 46 7.54 -5.65 -0.23
CA ILE A 46 8.08 -4.65 0.71
C ILE A 46 7.52 -3.27 0.37
N LEU A 47 7.58 -2.87 -0.91
CA LEU A 47 7.04 -1.59 -1.37
C LEU A 47 5.55 -1.46 -1.05
N TYR A 48 4.76 -2.50 -1.33
CA TYR A 48 3.33 -2.53 -1.01
C TYR A 48 3.09 -2.35 0.49
N SER A 49 3.85 -3.02 1.33
CA SER A 49 3.72 -2.89 2.79
C SER A 49 4.04 -1.46 3.27
N LEU A 50 5.06 -0.83 2.70
CA LEU A 50 5.42 0.55 3.02
C LEU A 50 4.33 1.52 2.55
N PHE A 51 3.85 1.33 1.32
CA PHE A 51 2.83 2.17 0.72
C PHE A 51 1.51 2.11 1.51
N ILE A 52 1.04 0.92 1.90
CA ILE A 52 -0.18 0.78 2.71
C ILE A 52 -0.03 1.43 4.09
N ARG A 53 1.16 1.33 4.70
CA ARG A 53 1.42 2.00 5.99
C ARG A 53 1.34 3.52 5.82
N LEU A 54 1.92 4.07 4.76
CA LEU A 54 1.86 5.50 4.45
C LEU A 54 0.41 5.92 4.14
N LEU A 55 -0.28 5.19 3.27
CA LEU A 55 -1.66 5.46 2.89
C LEU A 55 -2.58 5.47 4.10
N ARG A 56 -2.38 4.57 5.08
CA ARG A 56 -3.14 4.57 6.32
C ARG A 56 -2.99 5.89 7.10
N VAL A 57 -1.77 6.42 7.19
CA VAL A 57 -1.50 7.70 7.87
C VAL A 57 -2.15 8.85 7.10
N PHE A 58 -2.05 8.85 5.76
CA PHE A 58 -2.72 9.84 4.92
C PHE A 58 -4.24 9.80 5.09
N VAL A 59 -4.86 8.63 4.99
CA VAL A 59 -6.31 8.48 5.19
C VAL A 59 -6.71 8.95 6.59
N PHE A 60 -5.92 8.63 7.62
CA PHE A 60 -6.17 9.14 8.96
C PHE A 60 -6.11 10.67 9.02
N ALA A 61 -5.05 11.27 8.49
CA ALA A 61 -4.85 12.73 8.52
C ALA A 61 -5.89 13.49 7.71
N PHE A 62 -6.32 12.99 6.55
CA PHE A 62 -7.22 13.72 5.66
C PHE A 62 -8.70 13.39 5.85
N VAL A 63 -9.03 12.20 6.38
CA VAL A 63 -10.44 11.80 6.59
C VAL A 63 -10.81 11.89 8.06
N PHE A 64 -10.02 11.29 8.96
CA PHE A 64 -10.40 11.21 10.37
C PHE A 64 -10.09 12.48 11.13
N LEU A 65 -8.98 13.15 10.85
CA LEU A 65 -8.59 14.37 11.57
C LEU A 65 -9.62 15.51 11.39
N PRO A 66 -10.16 15.79 10.19
CA PRO A 66 -11.25 16.75 10.02
C PRO A 66 -12.54 16.34 10.73
N LEU A 67 -12.90 15.05 10.69
CA LEU A 67 -14.07 14.52 11.39
C LEU A 67 -13.95 14.69 12.92
N ILE A 68 -12.78 14.41 13.47
CA ILE A 68 -12.49 14.65 14.89
C ILE A 68 -12.55 16.15 15.19
N GLY A 69 -11.99 17.00 14.31
CA GLY A 69 -12.08 18.45 14.44
C GLY A 69 -13.53 18.95 14.49
N LEU A 70 -14.39 18.46 13.59
CA LEU A 70 -15.83 18.75 13.59
C LEU A 70 -16.53 18.25 14.86
N LEU A 71 -16.20 17.05 15.33
CA LEU A 71 -16.78 16.49 16.55
C LEU A 71 -16.39 17.30 17.78
N VAL A 72 -15.11 17.70 17.88
CA VAL A 72 -14.61 18.57 18.96
C VAL A 72 -15.28 19.94 18.91
N TYR A 73 -15.41 20.53 17.72
CA TYR A 73 -16.14 21.78 17.51
C TYR A 73 -17.59 21.68 18.01
N TYR A 74 -18.30 20.64 17.60
CA TYR A 74 -19.70 20.44 17.96
C TYR A 74 -19.86 20.26 19.48
N LEU A 75 -19.05 19.39 20.09
CA LEU A 75 -19.06 19.19 21.55
C LEU A 75 -18.75 20.48 22.30
N TYR A 76 -17.73 21.23 21.87
CA TYR A 76 -17.40 22.51 22.49
C TYR A 76 -18.58 23.47 22.43
N SER A 77 -19.16 23.68 21.24
CA SER A 77 -20.30 24.59 21.06
C SER A 77 -21.53 24.18 21.89
N TYR A 78 -21.75 22.88 22.06
CA TYR A 78 -22.85 22.36 22.87
C TYR A 78 -22.68 22.69 24.36
N PHE A 79 -21.45 22.57 24.90
CA PHE A 79 -21.21 22.82 26.32
C PHE A 79 -21.03 24.32 26.65
N THR A 80 -20.45 25.11 25.75
CA THR A 80 -20.17 26.54 26.02
C THR A 80 -21.28 27.46 25.51
N GLY A 81 -22.16 26.98 24.62
CA GLY A 81 -23.17 27.81 23.97
C GLY A 81 -22.60 28.88 23.04
N GLN A 82 -21.27 28.86 22.82
CA GLN A 82 -20.56 29.80 21.96
C GLN A 82 -20.10 29.06 20.70
N SER A 83 -20.37 29.65 19.53
CA SER A 83 -19.72 29.19 18.30
C SER A 83 -18.21 29.47 18.42
N VAL A 84 -17.38 28.46 18.16
CA VAL A 84 -15.96 28.75 17.89
C VAL A 84 -15.96 29.51 16.57
N ASP A 85 -15.63 30.79 16.60
CA ASP A 85 -15.42 31.53 15.36
C ASP A 85 -14.25 30.85 14.64
N LEU A 86 -14.55 30.22 13.50
CA LEU A 86 -13.55 29.75 12.55
C LEU A 86 -12.92 31.00 11.94
N VAL A 87 -11.97 31.56 12.69
CA VAL A 87 -11.09 32.63 12.25
C VAL A 87 -10.18 32.02 11.18
N LEU A 88 -10.69 31.98 9.95
CA LEU A 88 -9.98 31.62 8.73
C LEU A 88 -9.15 32.83 8.30
N TRP A 89 -7.99 33.03 8.91
CA TRP A 89 -6.92 33.88 8.37
C TRP A 89 -5.68 33.02 8.14
#